data_AF-A0A317KVJ2-F1
#
_entry.id   AF-A0A317KVJ2-F1
#
_cell.length_a   1.000
_cell.length_b   1.000
_cell.length_c   1.000
_cell.angle_alpha   90.00
_cell.angle_beta   90.00
_cell.angle_gamma   90.00
#
_symmetry.space_group_name_H-M   'P 1'
#
loop_
_entity.id
_entity.type
_entity.pdbx_description
1 polymer ?
#
loop_
_entity_poly.entity_id
_entity_poly.type
_entity_poly.pdbx_seq_one_letter_code
_entity_poly.pdbx_strand_id
1 'polypeptide(L)'
;NNPDTDGDGINDGDEVDNGTDPLDPNDPADATDSDGDGLTDEEEQQAGTDPNNPDTDGDGINDGDEVDNGTDPLDPNDPADATDSDGDGLTDEEEEQAGTDPNNPDSDGDGINDGDEVDNGTDPLDPNDPADATDSDGDGLTDEEEQQAGTDPNNPDSDGDGINDGDEVDNGTDPLDPNDPADATDSDGDGLTDEEEQQAGTDPNNPDTDGDGINDGDEVDNETDPLDPNDPADNTDSDSDGLTDEEEEQAGTDPNNPDSDGDGINDGDEVDNGTDPLDPNDPADGTETDSDGDGLTDEEEEQAGTDPNNPDTDGDGINDGDEVDNGTDPLDPNDPANDTEEQVNPDPNPSDQDSGYSEAGENNDNHTELPNTSTNIFNLILTGLGAILLGIATSLFARRNKTE
;
A
#
# COMPACT_ATOMS: atom_id res chain seq x y z
N ASN A 1 23.59 62.98 65.47
CA ASN A 1 22.75 62.49 64.37
C ASN A 1 22.01 61.31 64.92
N ASN A 2 20.68 61.32 64.79
CA ASN A 2 19.95 60.08 64.87
C ASN A 2 20.46 59.25 63.68
N PRO A 3 20.94 58.01 63.87
CA PRO A 3 21.42 57.19 62.76
C PRO A 3 20.27 56.51 61.99
N ASP A 4 19.03 56.68 62.43
CA ASP A 4 17.78 56.15 61.89
C ASP A 4 16.79 57.32 62.08
N THR A 5 16.59 58.12 61.04
CA THR A 5 16.03 59.47 61.13
C THR A 5 14.52 59.47 61.21
N ASP A 6 13.85 58.49 60.62
CA ASP A 6 12.41 58.35 60.59
C ASP A 6 11.85 57.30 61.58
N GLY A 7 12.70 56.44 62.12
CA GLY A 7 12.41 55.55 63.23
C GLY A 7 11.76 54.24 62.81
N ASP A 8 11.97 53.79 61.58
CA ASP A 8 11.43 52.54 61.03
C ASP A 8 12.25 51.30 61.47
N GLY A 9 13.52 51.50 61.84
CA GLY A 9 14.44 50.47 62.30
C GLY A 9 15.61 50.18 61.36
N ILE A 10 15.63 50.77 60.16
CA ILE A 10 16.77 50.79 59.23
C ILE A 10 17.59 52.05 59.51
N ASN A 11 18.90 52.01 59.25
CA ASN A 11 19.77 53.17 59.52
C ASN A 11 19.95 54.00 58.25
N ASP A 12 20.02 55.34 58.37
CA ASP A 12 20.13 56.31 57.27
C ASP A 12 21.24 55.97 56.24
N GLY A 13 22.28 55.25 56.66
CA GLY A 13 23.37 54.82 55.78
C GLY A 13 23.01 53.62 54.92
N ASP A 14 22.32 52.64 55.51
CA ASP A 14 21.89 51.42 54.82
C ASP A 14 20.75 51.75 53.85
N GLU A 15 19.83 52.64 54.24
CA GLU A 15 18.76 53.18 53.38
C GLU A 15 19.34 53.88 52.14
N VAL A 16 20.37 54.72 52.32
CA VAL A 16 21.03 55.40 51.20
C VAL A 16 21.79 54.42 50.28
N ASP A 17 22.40 53.38 50.83
CA ASP A 17 23.15 52.40 50.06
C ASP A 17 22.20 51.46 49.28
N ASN A 18 21.02 51.16 49.84
CA ASN A 18 19.97 50.35 49.22
C ASN A 18 18.98 51.16 48.36
N GLY A 19 19.09 52.50 48.38
CA GLY A 19 18.29 53.39 47.54
C GLY A 19 16.90 53.72 48.07
N THR A 20 16.65 53.48 49.36
CA THR A 20 15.43 53.84 50.09
C THR A 20 15.57 55.27 50.70
N ASP A 21 14.48 55.86 51.19
CA ASP A 21 14.38 57.25 51.68
C ASP A 21 14.52 57.33 53.21
N PRO A 22 15.67 57.81 53.75
CA PRO A 22 15.96 57.91 55.20
C PRO A 22 15.04 58.80 56.05
N LEU A 23 13.97 59.33 55.44
CA LEU A 23 13.05 60.29 56.01
C LEU A 23 11.59 59.83 55.93
N ASP A 24 11.31 58.72 55.23
CA ASP A 24 9.97 58.18 55.09
C ASP A 24 9.87 56.83 55.79
N PRO A 25 9.29 56.77 57.02
CA PRO A 25 9.25 55.54 57.81
C PRO A 25 8.25 54.50 57.28
N ASN A 26 7.81 54.66 56.03
CA ASN A 26 6.98 53.75 55.28
C ASN A 26 7.44 53.77 53.81
N ASP A 27 8.74 53.94 53.53
CA ASP A 27 9.24 53.75 52.18
C ASP A 27 8.87 52.32 51.76
N PRO A 28 8.11 52.13 50.67
CA PRO A 28 7.82 50.80 50.17
C PRO A 28 9.08 49.98 49.84
N ALA A 29 10.26 50.61 49.74
CA ALA A 29 11.53 49.93 49.57
C ALA A 29 12.21 49.50 50.90
N ASP A 30 11.69 49.89 52.07
CA ASP A 30 12.11 49.41 53.41
C ASP A 30 11.46 48.06 53.79
N ALA A 31 10.90 47.36 52.80
CA ALA A 31 10.29 46.07 53.00
C ALA A 31 11.33 45.11 53.59
N THR A 32 11.00 44.57 54.76
CA THR A 32 11.89 43.70 55.54
C THR A 32 12.00 42.38 54.79
N ASP A 33 13.21 41.91 54.55
CA ASP A 33 13.54 40.57 54.02
C ASP A 33 14.35 39.88 55.11
N SER A 34 13.67 39.06 55.91
CA SER A 34 14.15 38.59 57.20
C SER A 34 15.12 37.41 57.11
N ASP A 35 15.06 36.60 56.06
CA ASP A 35 15.98 35.48 55.80
C ASP A 35 16.94 35.72 54.61
N GLY A 36 16.71 36.76 53.82
CA GLY A 36 17.64 37.24 52.80
C GLY A 36 17.56 36.46 51.50
N ASP A 37 16.40 35.90 51.18
CA ASP A 37 16.19 34.99 50.04
C ASP A 37 15.75 35.72 48.76
N GLY A 38 15.43 37.02 48.86
CA GLY A 38 15.00 37.86 47.76
C GLY A 38 13.51 38.23 47.79
N LEU A 39 12.71 37.60 48.64
CA LEU A 39 11.34 38.01 48.96
C LEU A 39 11.30 38.86 50.22
N THR A 40 10.43 39.85 50.22
CA THR A 40 10.13 40.59 51.44
C THR A 40 9.15 39.80 52.32
N ASP A 41 9.18 40.00 53.64
CA ASP A 41 8.25 39.39 54.62
C ASP A 41 6.77 39.55 54.21
N GLU A 42 6.42 40.62 53.49
CA GLU A 42 5.07 40.84 52.94
C GLU A 42 4.79 40.01 51.69
N GLU A 43 5.77 39.83 50.80
CA GLU A 43 5.70 38.97 49.62
C GLU A 43 5.64 37.50 50.02
N GLU A 44 6.42 37.08 51.00
CA GLU A 44 6.38 35.73 51.57
C GLU A 44 5.02 35.43 52.20
N GLN A 45 4.41 36.39 52.90
CA GLN A 45 3.04 36.23 53.39
C GLN A 45 2.02 36.05 52.24
N GLN A 46 2.29 36.61 51.06
CA GLN A 46 1.44 36.45 49.87
C GLN A 46 1.69 35.13 49.15
N ALA A 47 2.96 34.69 49.05
CA ALA A 47 3.37 33.41 48.49
C ALA A 47 2.97 32.23 49.40
N GLY A 48 2.88 32.47 50.71
CA GLY A 48 2.54 31.46 51.72
C GLY A 48 3.76 30.80 52.38
N THR A 49 4.94 31.35 52.15
CA THR A 49 6.26 30.91 52.66
C THR A 49 6.53 31.46 54.07
N ASP A 50 7.60 31.00 54.76
CA ASP A 50 7.94 31.42 56.14
C ASP A 50 9.04 32.50 56.15
N PRO A 51 8.73 33.75 56.61
CA PRO A 51 9.66 34.89 56.66
C PRO A 51 10.92 34.78 57.51
N ASN A 52 11.34 33.60 57.90
CA ASN A 52 12.59 33.37 58.60
C ASN A 52 13.27 32.08 58.11
N ASN A 53 12.81 31.53 57.01
CA ASN A 53 13.26 30.28 56.44
C ASN A 53 13.31 30.42 54.91
N PRO A 54 14.50 30.61 54.34
CA PRO A 54 14.66 30.99 52.93
C PRO A 54 14.30 29.87 51.94
N ASP A 55 13.82 28.71 52.41
CA ASP A 55 13.53 27.47 51.67
C ASP A 55 12.44 26.74 52.46
N THR A 56 11.18 27.09 52.20
CA THR A 56 10.02 26.75 53.02
C THR A 56 9.68 25.26 52.97
N ASP A 57 9.83 24.63 51.81
CA ASP A 57 9.48 23.23 51.62
C ASP A 57 10.67 22.26 51.79
N GLY A 58 11.89 22.79 51.77
CA GLY A 58 13.12 22.08 52.11
C GLY A 58 13.69 21.26 50.95
N ASP A 59 13.42 21.62 49.71
CA ASP A 59 13.93 20.94 48.52
C ASP A 59 15.37 21.39 48.15
N GLY A 60 15.78 22.56 48.61
CA GLY A 60 17.11 23.14 48.44
C GLY A 60 17.19 24.35 47.50
N ILE A 61 16.08 24.78 46.90
CA ILE A 61 15.92 26.07 46.21
C ILE A 61 15.37 27.08 47.23
N ASN A 62 15.70 28.37 47.07
CA ASN A 62 15.17 29.39 47.97
C ASN A 62 13.80 29.89 47.49
N ASP A 63 12.90 30.23 48.42
CA ASP A 63 11.52 30.63 48.10
C ASP A 63 11.49 31.80 47.10
N GLY A 64 12.40 32.77 47.22
CA GLY A 64 12.53 33.88 46.28
C GLY A 64 12.99 33.52 44.87
N ASP A 65 13.89 32.54 44.74
CA ASP A 65 14.33 32.05 43.43
C ASP A 65 13.19 31.29 42.74
N GLU A 66 12.41 30.51 43.49
CA GLU A 66 11.23 29.78 42.99
C GLU A 66 10.13 30.74 42.51
N VAL A 67 9.81 31.76 43.31
CA VAL A 67 8.82 32.78 42.92
C VAL A 67 9.24 33.57 41.69
N ASP A 68 10.52 33.92 41.55
CA ASP A 68 11.03 34.63 40.37
C ASP A 68 11.04 33.75 39.11
N ASN A 69 11.32 32.45 39.26
CA ASN A 69 11.30 31.47 38.16
C ASN A 69 9.90 30.92 37.87
N GLY A 70 8.93 31.20 38.74
CA GLY A 70 7.54 30.80 38.59
C GLY A 70 7.24 29.36 38.99
N THR A 71 8.07 28.77 39.86
CA THR A 71 7.87 27.47 40.52
C THR A 71 7.15 27.66 41.86
N ASP A 72 6.75 26.57 42.53
CA ASP A 72 5.92 26.56 43.74
C ASP A 72 6.75 26.33 45.02
N PRO A 73 7.07 27.40 45.81
CA PRO A 73 7.92 27.34 47.01
C PRO A 73 7.32 26.59 48.22
N LEU A 74 6.25 25.85 47.98
CA LEU A 74 5.52 25.06 48.98
C LEU A 74 5.39 23.58 48.57
N ASP A 75 5.85 23.20 47.37
CA ASP A 75 5.84 21.83 46.88
C ASP A 75 7.27 21.33 46.66
N PRO A 76 7.82 20.51 47.58
CA PRO A 76 9.24 20.10 47.53
C PRO A 76 9.52 19.05 46.45
N ASN A 77 8.63 18.95 45.46
CA ASN A 77 8.72 18.12 44.27
C ASN A 77 8.06 18.87 43.09
N ASP A 78 8.09 20.21 43.03
CA ASP A 78 7.65 20.92 41.84
C ASP A 78 8.50 20.41 40.67
N PRO A 79 7.87 19.85 39.61
CA PRO A 79 8.61 19.42 38.43
C PRO A 79 9.45 20.54 37.78
N ALA A 80 9.13 21.80 38.06
CA ALA A 80 9.87 22.95 37.58
C ALA A 80 11.13 23.30 38.39
N ASP A 81 11.33 22.69 39.58
CA ASP A 81 12.54 22.83 40.42
C ASP A 81 13.68 21.90 40.00
N ALA A 82 13.40 21.02 39.03
CA ALA A 82 14.38 20.06 38.56
C ALA A 82 15.57 20.80 37.94
N THR A 83 16.72 20.72 38.61
CA THR A 83 17.94 21.41 38.22
C THR A 83 18.44 20.81 36.92
N ASP A 84 18.62 21.62 35.88
CA ASP A 84 19.29 21.29 34.62
C ASP A 84 20.63 22.05 34.63
N SER A 85 21.67 21.37 35.12
CA SER A 85 22.94 22.01 35.48
C SER A 85 23.79 22.45 34.26
N ASP A 86 23.60 21.86 33.09
CA ASP A 86 24.30 22.23 31.86
C ASP A 86 23.43 22.83 30.75
N GLY A 87 22.11 22.82 30.94
CA GLY A 87 21.14 23.54 30.12
C GLY A 87 20.79 22.80 28.83
N ASP A 88 20.87 21.47 28.83
CA ASP A 88 20.69 20.64 27.64
C ASP A 88 19.25 20.14 27.45
N GLY A 89 18.37 20.38 28.43
CA GLY A 89 16.97 19.98 28.43
C GLY A 89 16.66 18.74 29.26
N LEU A 90 17.67 18.04 29.78
CA LEU A 90 17.51 17.01 30.82
C LEU A 90 17.79 17.61 32.19
N THR A 91 17.04 17.13 33.18
CA THR A 91 17.31 17.45 34.57
C THR A 91 18.44 16.55 35.10
N ASP A 92 19.20 17.02 36.09
CA ASP A 92 20.29 16.26 36.72
C ASP A 92 19.85 14.84 37.17
N GLU A 93 18.56 14.66 37.53
CA GLU A 93 17.98 13.35 37.86
C GLU A 93 17.71 12.49 36.62
N GLU A 94 17.22 13.08 35.53
CA GLU A 94 17.02 12.41 34.24
C GLU A 94 18.35 11.97 33.63
N GLU A 95 19.39 12.79 33.77
CA GLU A 95 20.74 12.46 33.35
C GLU A 95 21.35 11.31 34.17
N GLU A 96 21.11 11.24 35.48
CA GLU A 96 21.52 10.07 36.29
C GLU A 96 20.82 8.78 35.79
N GLN A 97 19.59 8.90 35.25
CA GLN A 97 18.85 7.77 34.69
C GLN A 97 19.32 7.39 33.28
N ALA A 98 19.62 8.37 32.43
CA ALA A 98 20.17 8.20 31.08
C ALA A 98 21.63 7.71 31.13
N GLY A 99 22.36 8.04 32.20
CA GLY A 99 23.76 7.71 32.38
C GLY A 99 24.73 8.74 31.82
N THR A 100 24.23 9.94 31.52
CA THR A 100 24.94 11.13 31.02
C THR A 100 25.57 11.92 32.18
N ASP A 101 26.39 12.95 31.91
CA ASP A 101 27.08 13.76 32.93
C ASP A 101 26.37 15.10 33.15
N PRO A 102 25.78 15.36 34.34
CA PRO A 102 25.02 16.58 34.68
C PRO A 102 25.74 17.92 34.64
N ASN A 103 26.90 18.00 34.02
CA ASN A 103 27.63 19.24 33.85
C ASN A 103 28.25 19.32 32.45
N ASN A 104 27.82 18.46 31.55
CA ASN A 104 28.35 18.30 30.21
C ASN A 104 27.21 17.93 29.25
N PRO A 105 26.73 18.92 28.47
CA PRO A 105 25.48 18.79 27.73
C PRO A 105 25.58 17.84 26.52
N ASP A 106 26.72 17.16 26.31
CA ASP A 106 27.08 16.31 25.16
C ASP A 106 28.09 15.26 25.69
N SER A 107 27.58 14.18 26.26
CA SER A 107 28.30 13.19 27.06
C SER A 107 29.28 12.35 26.25
N ASP A 108 29.00 12.11 24.98
CA ASP A 108 29.84 11.30 24.12
C ASP A 108 30.75 12.11 23.16
N GLY A 109 30.46 13.40 23.01
CA GLY A 109 31.28 14.38 22.31
C GLY A 109 31.11 14.37 20.80
N ASP A 110 29.95 13.93 20.28
CA ASP A 110 29.66 13.90 18.86
C ASP A 110 29.13 15.24 18.31
N GLY A 111 28.59 16.09 19.19
CA GLY A 111 28.10 17.43 18.90
C GLY A 111 26.58 17.60 18.98
N ILE A 112 25.81 16.57 19.30
CA ILE A 112 24.41 16.63 19.70
C ILE A 112 24.34 16.69 21.23
N ASN A 113 23.33 17.37 21.78
CA ASN A 113 23.17 17.44 23.22
C ASN A 113 22.41 16.22 23.78
N ASP A 114 22.74 15.77 24.98
CA ASP A 114 22.18 14.54 25.56
C ASP A 114 20.64 14.60 25.64
N GLY A 115 20.07 15.76 25.97
CA GLY A 115 18.63 15.98 25.97
C GLY A 115 17.95 15.88 24.62
N ASP A 116 18.59 16.37 23.55
CA ASP A 116 18.06 16.26 22.19
C ASP A 116 18.08 14.79 21.73
N GLU A 117 19.12 14.03 22.09
CA GLU A 117 19.25 12.60 21.78
C GLU A 117 18.18 11.78 22.51
N VAL A 118 17.95 12.04 23.80
CA VAL A 118 16.90 11.37 24.58
C VAL A 118 15.50 11.65 24.04
N ASP A 119 15.22 12.89 23.63
CA ASP A 119 13.93 13.28 23.04
C ASP A 119 13.71 12.66 21.65
N ASN A 120 14.76 12.57 20.84
CA ASN A 120 14.73 11.93 19.50
C ASN A 120 14.83 10.39 19.56
N GLY A 121 15.13 9.85 20.74
CA GLY A 121 15.22 8.40 20.98
C GLY A 121 16.51 7.77 20.47
N THR A 122 17.59 8.54 20.36
CA THR A 122 18.97 8.11 20.07
C THR A 122 19.73 7.83 21.38
N ASP A 123 20.97 7.33 21.30
CA ASP A 123 21.78 6.92 22.46
C ASP A 123 22.85 7.97 22.83
N PRO A 124 22.64 8.80 23.90
CA PRO A 124 23.53 9.91 24.30
C PRO A 124 24.91 9.49 24.84
N LEU A 125 25.28 8.22 24.64
CA LEU A 125 26.53 7.62 25.10
C LEU A 125 27.27 6.90 23.96
N ASP A 126 26.73 6.87 22.73
CA ASP A 126 27.35 6.30 21.56
C ASP A 126 27.62 7.38 20.49
N PRO A 127 28.87 7.86 20.35
CA PRO A 127 29.20 9.00 19.48
C PRO A 127 29.21 8.65 17.99
N ASN A 128 28.52 7.57 17.64
CA ASN A 128 28.29 7.06 16.29
C ASN A 128 26.91 6.37 16.25
N ASP A 129 25.90 6.80 17.01
CA ASP A 129 24.55 6.27 16.84
C ASP A 129 24.14 6.54 15.39
N PRO A 130 23.76 5.51 14.61
CA PRO A 130 23.27 5.72 13.26
C PRO A 130 22.03 6.63 13.20
N ALA A 131 21.34 6.85 14.32
CA ALA A 131 20.21 7.77 14.43
C ALA A 131 20.63 9.23 14.70
N ASP A 132 21.89 9.51 15.08
CA ASP A 132 22.46 10.86 15.28
C ASP A 132 22.87 11.52 13.95
N ALA A 133 22.57 10.89 12.82
CA ALA A 133 22.86 11.47 11.53
C ALA A 133 21.99 12.73 11.36
N THR A 134 22.59 13.89 11.66
CA THR A 134 21.92 15.19 11.58
C THR A 134 21.33 15.36 10.18
N ASP A 135 20.01 15.53 10.13
CA ASP A 135 19.24 15.99 8.97
C ASP A 135 18.85 17.44 9.30
N SER A 136 19.77 18.36 9.02
CA SER A 136 19.73 19.73 9.55
C SER A 136 18.58 20.57 8.98
N ASP A 137 18.01 20.20 7.83
CA ASP A 137 16.86 20.88 7.22
C ASP A 137 15.58 20.03 7.14
N GLY A 138 15.65 18.75 7.51
CA GLY A 138 14.51 17.87 7.70
C GLY A 138 13.95 17.34 6.38
N ASP A 139 14.78 17.20 5.36
CA ASP A 139 14.39 16.82 4.01
C ASP A 139 14.45 15.30 3.75
N GLY A 140 14.99 14.55 4.71
CA GLY A 140 15.15 13.09 4.64
C GLY A 140 16.55 12.62 4.27
N LEU A 141 17.47 13.51 3.92
CA LEU A 141 18.90 13.22 3.79
C LEU A 141 19.66 13.65 5.04
N THR A 142 20.65 12.85 5.40
CA THR A 142 21.60 13.25 6.44
C THR A 142 22.60 14.26 5.87
N ASP A 143 23.16 15.15 6.69
CA ASP A 143 24.17 16.14 6.29
C ASP A 143 25.38 15.49 5.58
N GLU A 144 25.69 14.22 5.91
CA GLU A 144 26.72 13.42 5.23
C GLU A 144 26.27 12.96 3.83
N GLU A 145 25.02 12.52 3.67
CA GLU A 145 24.42 12.14 2.39
C GLU A 145 24.31 13.34 1.46
N GLU A 146 23.90 14.49 1.98
CA GLU A 146 23.85 15.74 1.24
C GLU A 146 25.23 16.20 0.78
N GLN A 147 26.25 16.04 1.62
CA GLN A 147 27.63 16.30 1.19
C GLN A 147 28.08 15.36 0.04
N GLN A 148 27.52 14.15 -0.05
CA GLN A 148 27.78 13.21 -1.15
C GLN A 148 26.97 13.54 -2.41
N ALA A 149 25.71 13.96 -2.25
CA ALA A 149 24.82 14.43 -3.31
C ALA A 149 25.27 15.78 -3.90
N GLY A 150 25.90 16.61 -3.08
CA GLY A 150 26.35 17.95 -3.43
C GLY A 150 25.33 19.06 -3.11
N THR A 151 24.31 18.74 -2.32
CA THR A 151 23.24 19.62 -1.83
C THR A 151 23.71 20.41 -0.58
N ASP A 152 22.90 21.35 -0.10
CA ASP A 152 23.23 22.23 1.03
C ASP A 152 22.51 21.78 2.32
N PRO A 153 23.23 21.29 3.36
CA PRO A 153 22.67 20.76 4.61
C PRO A 153 21.90 21.71 5.51
N ASN A 154 21.37 22.80 5.00
CA ASN A 154 20.53 23.73 5.75
C ASN A 154 19.43 24.29 4.84
N ASN A 155 19.21 23.65 3.69
CA ASN A 155 18.32 24.11 2.67
C ASN A 155 17.72 22.89 1.97
N PRO A 156 16.47 22.52 2.31
CA PRO A 156 15.88 21.25 1.93
C PRO A 156 15.57 21.15 0.43
N ASP A 157 15.85 22.19 -0.37
CA ASP A 157 15.57 22.34 -1.81
C ASP A 157 16.72 23.17 -2.42
N SER A 158 17.80 22.50 -2.79
CA SER A 158 19.10 23.08 -3.17
C SER A 158 19.06 23.85 -4.48
N ASP A 159 18.18 23.49 -5.39
CA ASP A 159 18.07 24.13 -6.71
C ASP A 159 16.91 25.12 -6.83
N GLY A 160 15.96 25.06 -5.90
CA GLY A 160 14.87 26.00 -5.70
C GLY A 160 13.69 25.78 -6.63
N ASP A 161 13.46 24.55 -7.10
CA ASP A 161 12.35 24.20 -7.99
C ASP A 161 11.05 23.86 -7.24
N GLY A 162 11.16 23.53 -5.94
CA GLY A 162 10.06 23.25 -5.04
C GLY A 162 9.91 21.79 -4.60
N ILE A 163 10.79 20.89 -5.04
CA ILE A 163 10.94 19.52 -4.51
C ILE A 163 12.09 19.51 -3.50
N ASN A 164 12.00 18.65 -2.49
CA ASN A 164 13.07 18.54 -1.51
C ASN A 164 14.21 17.63 -2.02
N ASP A 165 15.47 17.92 -1.66
CA ASP A 165 16.63 17.19 -2.16
C ASP A 165 16.54 15.69 -1.83
N GLY A 166 16.05 15.34 -0.64
CA GLY A 166 15.80 13.95 -0.24
C GLY A 166 14.75 13.22 -1.08
N ASP A 167 13.66 13.88 -1.44
CA ASP A 167 12.64 13.31 -2.31
C ASP A 167 13.20 13.06 -3.72
N GLU A 168 14.01 13.98 -4.23
CA GLU A 168 14.69 13.84 -5.53
C GLU A 168 15.68 12.68 -5.55
N VAL A 169 16.50 12.54 -4.50
CA VAL A 169 17.45 11.43 -4.37
C VAL A 169 16.74 10.07 -4.30
N ASP A 170 15.63 9.98 -3.56
CA ASP A 170 14.84 8.75 -3.44
C ASP A 170 14.12 8.37 -4.75
N ASN A 171 13.62 9.37 -5.49
CA ASN A 171 12.98 9.19 -6.80
C ASN A 171 13.99 9.06 -7.95
N GLY A 172 15.27 9.33 -7.69
CA GLY A 172 16.36 9.21 -8.65
C GLY A 172 16.46 10.35 -9.66
N THR A 173 15.94 11.54 -9.31
CA THR A 173 16.11 12.80 -10.03
C THR A 173 17.38 13.54 -9.56
N ASP A 174 17.71 14.69 -10.15
CA ASP A 174 18.95 15.46 -9.87
C ASP A 174 18.67 16.70 -9.01
N PRO A 175 18.97 16.68 -7.68
CA PRO A 175 18.67 17.77 -6.72
C PRO A 175 19.47 19.07 -6.90
N LEU A 176 20.10 19.23 -8.06
CA LEU A 176 20.93 20.36 -8.43
C LEU A 176 20.54 20.92 -9.81
N ASP A 177 19.54 20.37 -10.48
CA ASP A 177 19.02 20.85 -11.77
C ASP A 177 17.55 21.25 -11.64
N PRO A 178 17.24 22.56 -11.53
CA PRO A 178 15.88 23.04 -11.22
C PRO A 178 14.92 22.98 -12.43
N ASN A 179 15.25 22.11 -13.38
CA ASN A 179 14.50 21.78 -14.58
C ASN A 179 14.76 20.31 -14.92
N ASP A 180 15.01 19.42 -13.95
CA ASP A 180 15.09 17.99 -14.26
C ASP A 180 13.73 17.60 -14.83
N PRO A 181 13.67 17.09 -16.07
CA PRO A 181 12.41 16.62 -16.64
C PRO A 181 11.77 15.48 -15.83
N ALA A 182 12.48 14.89 -14.87
CA ALA A 182 11.94 13.90 -13.93
C ALA A 182 11.30 14.51 -12.66
N ASP A 183 11.51 15.81 -12.36
CA ASP A 183 10.89 16.55 -11.23
C ASP A 183 9.44 16.95 -11.52
N ALA A 184 8.92 16.58 -12.69
CA ALA A 184 7.51 16.78 -12.96
C ALA A 184 6.75 15.76 -12.09
N THR A 185 6.28 16.22 -10.93
CA THR A 185 5.53 15.42 -9.96
C THR A 185 4.44 14.64 -10.69
N ASP A 186 4.53 13.32 -10.69
CA ASP A 186 3.51 12.37 -11.13
C ASP A 186 3.02 11.72 -9.84
N SER A 187 2.13 12.43 -9.15
CA SER A 187 1.81 12.18 -7.75
C SER A 187 1.06 10.86 -7.51
N ASP A 188 0.47 10.26 -8.54
CA ASP A 188 -0.17 8.94 -8.49
C ASP A 188 0.49 7.86 -9.36
N GLY A 189 1.49 8.21 -10.17
CA GLY A 189 2.34 7.28 -10.90
C GLY A 189 1.69 6.72 -12.15
N ASP A 190 0.76 7.46 -12.76
CA ASP A 190 -0.04 7.02 -13.91
C ASP A 190 0.61 7.35 -15.27
N GLY A 191 1.69 8.14 -15.25
CA GLY A 191 2.44 8.56 -16.43
C GLY A 191 2.14 9.99 -16.90
N LEU A 192 1.20 10.69 -16.28
CA LEU A 192 1.01 12.14 -16.41
C LEU A 192 1.64 12.87 -15.24
N THR A 193 2.18 14.03 -15.53
CA THR A 193 2.64 14.94 -14.48
C THR A 193 1.44 15.74 -13.94
N ASP A 194 1.47 16.18 -12.67
CA ASP A 194 0.41 16.97 -12.03
C ASP A 194 0.02 18.23 -12.87
N GLU A 195 0.99 18.79 -13.62
CA GLU A 195 0.73 19.89 -14.56
C GLU A 195 -0.03 19.41 -15.82
N GLU A 196 0.33 18.25 -16.37
CA GLU A 196 -0.39 17.62 -17.48
C GLU A 196 -1.79 17.19 -17.08
N GLU A 197 -1.95 16.66 -15.88
CA GLU A 197 -3.25 16.32 -15.30
C GLU A 197 -4.13 17.54 -15.08
N GLN A 198 -3.57 18.64 -14.58
CA GLN A 198 -4.30 19.90 -14.51
C GLN A 198 -4.76 20.39 -15.90
N GLN A 199 -4.02 20.06 -16.97
CA GLN A 199 -4.39 20.38 -18.35
C GLN A 199 -5.44 19.42 -18.92
N ALA A 200 -5.35 18.13 -18.59
CA ALA A 200 -6.31 17.09 -18.95
C ALA A 200 -7.63 17.24 -18.19
N GLY A 201 -7.58 17.78 -16.97
CA GLY A 201 -8.70 17.92 -16.05
C GLY A 201 -8.86 16.74 -15.08
N THR A 202 -7.86 15.88 -14.98
CA THR A 202 -7.77 14.71 -14.11
C THR A 202 -7.31 15.09 -12.69
N ASP A 203 -7.36 14.16 -11.73
CA ASP A 203 -7.01 14.39 -10.33
C ASP A 203 -5.59 13.87 -10.03
N PRO A 204 -4.62 14.76 -9.70
CA PRO A 204 -3.22 14.41 -9.44
C PRO A 204 -2.91 13.51 -8.26
N ASN A 205 -3.87 12.78 -7.72
CA ASN A 205 -3.63 11.81 -6.67
C ASN A 205 -4.48 10.55 -6.91
N ASN A 206 -4.98 10.39 -8.12
CA ASN A 206 -5.88 9.33 -8.50
C ASN A 206 -5.58 8.91 -9.95
N PRO A 207 -4.87 7.78 -10.13
CA PRO A 207 -4.32 7.41 -11.42
C PRO A 207 -5.37 7.02 -12.47
N ASP A 208 -6.66 7.00 -12.10
CA ASP A 208 -7.83 6.64 -12.91
C ASP A 208 -9.00 7.55 -12.42
N THR A 209 -9.14 8.72 -13.03
CA THR A 209 -10.02 9.79 -12.57
C THR A 209 -11.50 9.44 -12.67
N ASP A 210 -11.90 8.69 -13.69
CA ASP A 210 -13.30 8.37 -13.93
C ASP A 210 -13.72 6.98 -13.40
N GLY A 211 -12.75 6.15 -13.05
CA GLY A 211 -12.91 4.90 -12.33
C GLY A 211 -13.33 3.73 -13.22
N ASP A 212 -12.93 3.72 -14.48
CA ASP A 212 -13.25 2.68 -15.45
C ASP A 212 -12.21 1.53 -15.49
N GLY A 213 -11.03 1.75 -14.89
CA GLY A 213 -9.95 0.78 -14.79
C GLY A 213 -8.77 1.00 -15.75
N ILE A 214 -8.80 2.02 -16.61
CA ILE A 214 -7.65 2.51 -17.36
C ILE A 214 -7.05 3.71 -16.62
N ASN A 215 -5.72 3.84 -16.65
CA ASN A 215 -5.08 4.98 -16.04
C ASN A 215 -5.17 6.23 -16.93
N ASP A 216 -5.30 7.43 -16.34
CA ASP A 216 -5.50 8.67 -17.10
C ASP A 216 -4.37 8.91 -18.11
N GLY A 217 -3.12 8.59 -17.74
CA GLY A 217 -1.97 8.67 -18.64
C GLY A 217 -2.02 7.73 -19.84
N ASP A 218 -2.53 6.51 -19.67
CA ASP A 218 -2.72 5.58 -20.79
C ASP A 218 -3.81 6.08 -21.74
N GLU A 219 -4.88 6.69 -21.21
CA GLU A 219 -5.96 7.27 -22.01
C GLU A 219 -5.50 8.48 -22.81
N VAL A 220 -4.77 9.39 -22.18
CA VAL A 220 -4.18 10.57 -22.84
C VAL A 220 -3.23 10.15 -23.97
N ASP A 221 -2.41 9.12 -23.75
CA ASP A 221 -1.48 8.59 -24.76
C ASP A 221 -2.20 7.89 -25.93
N ASN A 222 -3.34 7.25 -25.66
CA ASN A 222 -4.18 6.56 -26.66
C ASN A 222 -5.23 7.46 -27.33
N GLU A 223 -5.28 8.75 -26.98
CA GLU A 223 -6.25 9.73 -27.46
C GLU A 223 -7.72 9.41 -27.08
N THR A 224 -7.94 8.76 -25.93
CA THR A 224 -9.26 8.56 -25.26
C THR A 224 -9.53 9.64 -24.21
N ASP A 225 -10.71 9.66 -23.58
CA ASP A 225 -11.19 10.72 -22.66
C ASP A 225 -11.16 10.27 -21.18
N PRO A 226 -10.14 10.68 -20.39
CA PRO A 226 -9.92 10.26 -18.98
C PRO A 226 -10.91 10.81 -17.96
N LEU A 227 -12.07 11.26 -18.45
CA LEU A 227 -13.15 11.85 -17.65
C LEU A 227 -14.51 11.25 -18.02
N ASP A 228 -14.55 10.30 -18.97
CA ASP A 228 -15.76 9.60 -19.40
C ASP A 228 -15.58 8.09 -19.21
N PRO A 229 -16.13 7.50 -18.11
CA PRO A 229 -15.89 6.10 -17.75
C PRO A 229 -16.64 5.10 -18.65
N ASN A 230 -17.06 5.56 -19.83
CA ASN A 230 -17.71 4.81 -20.88
C ASN A 230 -17.23 5.38 -22.23
N ASP A 231 -16.00 5.87 -22.34
CA ASP A 231 -15.48 6.33 -23.63
C ASP A 231 -15.50 5.12 -24.58
N PRO A 232 -16.31 5.15 -25.66
CA PRO A 232 -16.36 4.05 -26.63
C PRO A 232 -15.04 3.85 -27.40
N ALA A 233 -14.01 4.64 -27.12
CA ALA A 233 -12.66 4.43 -27.62
C ALA A 233 -11.78 3.59 -26.67
N ASP A 234 -12.21 3.36 -25.42
CA ASP A 234 -11.56 2.44 -24.48
C ASP A 234 -11.79 1.01 -24.94
N ASN A 235 -10.68 0.38 -25.35
CA ASN A 235 -10.68 -1.01 -25.81
C ASN A 235 -10.29 -1.91 -24.64
N THR A 236 -10.87 -1.69 -23.47
CA THR A 236 -10.68 -2.52 -22.28
C THR A 236 -11.13 -3.94 -22.62
N ASP A 237 -10.27 -4.92 -22.38
CA ASP A 237 -10.48 -6.36 -22.56
C ASP A 237 -10.08 -7.02 -21.24
N SER A 238 -11.02 -6.95 -20.29
CA SER A 238 -10.81 -7.19 -18.86
C SER A 238 -10.38 -8.63 -18.54
N ASP A 239 -10.70 -9.60 -19.40
CA ASP A 239 -10.29 -11.00 -19.25
C ASP A 239 -9.31 -11.51 -20.33
N SER A 240 -8.91 -10.63 -21.26
CA SER A 240 -7.90 -10.85 -22.28
C SER A 240 -8.23 -11.98 -23.25
N ASP A 241 -9.51 -12.12 -23.59
CA ASP A 241 -10.02 -13.17 -24.46
C ASP A 241 -10.10 -12.75 -25.94
N GLY A 242 -9.96 -11.45 -26.22
CA GLY A 242 -9.97 -10.87 -27.55
C GLY A 242 -11.21 -10.05 -27.90
N LEU A 243 -12.21 -9.98 -27.02
CA LEU A 243 -13.31 -9.01 -27.08
C LEU A 243 -13.05 -7.86 -26.12
N THR A 244 -13.50 -6.66 -26.49
CA THR A 244 -13.56 -5.57 -25.50
C THR A 244 -14.78 -5.73 -24.59
N ASP A 245 -14.74 -5.17 -23.37
CA ASP A 245 -15.85 -5.16 -22.43
C ASP A 245 -17.16 -4.61 -23.07
N GLU A 246 -17.05 -3.66 -24.02
CA GLU A 246 -18.21 -3.18 -24.82
C GLU A 246 -18.69 -4.23 -25.82
N GLU A 247 -17.78 -4.92 -26.52
CA GLU A 247 -18.11 -6.01 -27.44
C GLU A 247 -18.76 -7.17 -26.68
N GLU A 248 -18.33 -7.44 -25.45
CA GLU A 248 -18.92 -8.42 -24.56
C GLU A 248 -20.30 -8.02 -24.04
N GLU A 249 -20.53 -6.75 -23.69
CA GLU A 249 -21.89 -6.28 -23.36
C GLU A 249 -22.84 -6.49 -24.57
N GLN A 250 -22.33 -6.32 -25.79
CA GLN A 250 -23.08 -6.55 -27.02
C GLN A 250 -23.31 -8.03 -27.32
N ALA A 251 -22.32 -8.90 -27.05
CA ALA A 251 -22.41 -10.35 -27.19
C ALA A 251 -23.27 -10.99 -26.07
N GLY A 252 -23.35 -10.34 -24.91
CA GLY A 252 -24.03 -10.83 -23.71
C GLY A 252 -23.16 -11.75 -22.84
N THR A 253 -21.85 -11.73 -23.05
CA THR A 253 -20.82 -12.46 -22.28
C THR A 253 -20.42 -11.68 -21.03
N ASP A 254 -19.62 -12.27 -20.13
CA ASP A 254 -19.18 -11.65 -18.87
C ASP A 254 -17.78 -11.07 -19.01
N PRO A 255 -17.59 -9.73 -18.93
CA PRO A 255 -16.29 -9.09 -19.16
C PRO A 255 -15.12 -9.49 -18.27
N ASN A 256 -15.35 -10.33 -17.27
CA ASN A 256 -14.31 -10.80 -16.36
C ASN A 256 -14.13 -12.32 -16.45
N ASN A 257 -14.70 -12.97 -17.46
CA ASN A 257 -14.70 -14.41 -17.60
C ASN A 257 -14.54 -14.79 -19.08
N PRO A 258 -13.32 -15.23 -19.47
CA PRO A 258 -12.97 -15.36 -20.88
C PRO A 258 -13.64 -16.54 -21.59
N ASP A 259 -14.57 -17.25 -20.93
CA ASP A 259 -15.26 -18.48 -21.35
C ASP A 259 -16.61 -18.51 -20.61
N SER A 260 -17.60 -17.81 -21.15
CA SER A 260 -18.88 -17.49 -20.50
C SER A 260 -19.78 -18.71 -20.28
N ASP A 261 -19.71 -19.71 -21.15
CA ASP A 261 -20.51 -20.93 -21.05
C ASP A 261 -19.76 -22.13 -20.44
N GLY A 262 -18.44 -22.04 -20.34
CA GLY A 262 -17.57 -23.01 -19.68
C GLY A 262 -17.26 -24.24 -20.52
N ASP A 263 -17.36 -24.17 -21.84
CA ASP A 263 -17.06 -25.29 -22.75
C ASP A 263 -15.55 -25.46 -23.02
N GLY A 264 -14.76 -24.45 -22.68
CA GLY A 264 -13.29 -24.42 -22.81
C GLY A 264 -12.74 -23.66 -24.01
N ILE A 265 -13.58 -22.87 -24.70
CA ILE A 265 -13.21 -21.93 -25.76
C ILE A 265 -13.41 -20.51 -25.24
N ASN A 266 -12.63 -19.58 -25.75
CA ASN A 266 -12.77 -18.20 -25.34
C ASN A 266 -13.92 -17.51 -26.09
N ASP A 267 -14.67 -16.62 -25.42
CA ASP A 267 -15.81 -15.94 -26.04
C ASP A 267 -15.39 -15.17 -27.31
N GLY A 268 -14.21 -14.53 -27.27
CA GLY A 268 -13.62 -13.86 -28.42
C GLY A 268 -13.24 -14.78 -29.58
N ASP A 269 -12.74 -15.99 -29.30
CA ASP A 269 -12.47 -16.99 -30.33
C ASP A 269 -13.79 -17.47 -30.98
N GLU A 270 -14.86 -17.59 -30.21
CA GLU A 270 -16.17 -17.99 -30.70
C GLU A 270 -16.83 -16.93 -31.57
N VAL A 271 -16.81 -15.68 -31.12
CA VAL A 271 -17.30 -14.53 -31.90
C VAL A 271 -16.53 -14.40 -33.23
N ASP A 272 -15.21 -14.60 -33.22
CA ASP A 272 -14.39 -14.56 -34.44
C ASP A 272 -14.69 -15.74 -35.39
N ASN A 273 -15.01 -16.92 -34.85
CA ASN A 273 -15.41 -18.10 -35.61
C ASN A 273 -16.91 -18.13 -35.99
N GLY A 274 -17.71 -17.22 -35.42
CA GLY A 274 -19.13 -17.09 -35.66
C GLY A 274 -19.99 -18.14 -34.94
N THR A 275 -19.48 -18.71 -33.84
CA THR A 275 -20.20 -19.53 -32.87
C THR A 275 -20.82 -18.66 -31.77
N ASP A 276 -21.67 -19.24 -30.91
CA ASP A 276 -22.45 -18.59 -29.85
C ASP A 276 -21.76 -18.79 -28.48
N PRO A 277 -21.10 -17.76 -27.94
CA PRO A 277 -20.31 -17.85 -26.69
C PRO A 277 -21.14 -18.04 -25.41
N LEU A 278 -22.43 -18.32 -25.55
CA LEU A 278 -23.37 -18.55 -24.46
C LEU A 278 -24.04 -19.94 -24.55
N ASP A 279 -23.67 -20.75 -25.54
CA ASP A 279 -24.19 -22.11 -25.72
C ASP A 279 -23.06 -23.15 -25.64
N PRO A 280 -22.94 -23.87 -24.51
CA PRO A 280 -21.82 -24.79 -24.27
C PRO A 280 -21.89 -26.07 -25.12
N ASN A 281 -22.82 -26.14 -26.08
CA ASN A 281 -22.92 -27.19 -27.08
C ASN A 281 -22.74 -26.64 -28.50
N ASP A 282 -22.38 -25.36 -28.67
CA ASP A 282 -22.04 -24.84 -29.98
C ASP A 282 -20.65 -25.38 -30.39
N PRO A 283 -20.47 -25.86 -31.64
CA PRO A 283 -19.27 -26.59 -31.99
C PRO A 283 -18.09 -25.65 -32.25
N ALA A 284 -17.04 -25.86 -31.46
CA ALA A 284 -15.72 -25.22 -31.38
C ALA A 284 -14.97 -24.70 -32.63
N ASP A 285 -15.42 -25.01 -33.84
CA ASP A 285 -14.72 -24.66 -35.10
C ASP A 285 -15.68 -24.08 -36.14
N GLY A 286 -16.94 -23.78 -35.78
CA GLY A 286 -17.93 -23.21 -36.70
C GLY A 286 -18.19 -24.04 -37.97
N THR A 287 -17.74 -25.30 -38.00
CA THR A 287 -17.84 -26.18 -39.18
C THR A 287 -18.83 -27.33 -39.04
N GLU A 288 -19.35 -27.62 -37.85
CA GLU A 288 -20.12 -28.87 -37.63
C GLU A 288 -21.28 -28.67 -36.66
N THR A 289 -22.35 -27.97 -37.06
CA THR A 289 -23.57 -27.74 -36.26
C THR A 289 -24.08 -29.05 -35.65
N ASP A 290 -24.37 -29.11 -34.34
CA ASP A 290 -25.12 -30.18 -33.65
C ASP A 290 -26.46 -29.57 -33.18
N SER A 291 -27.47 -29.66 -34.04
CA SER A 291 -28.72 -28.91 -33.88
C SER A 291 -29.65 -29.44 -32.77
N ASP A 292 -29.39 -30.61 -32.20
CA ASP A 292 -30.19 -31.17 -31.10
C ASP A 292 -29.43 -31.58 -29.83
N GLY A 293 -28.11 -31.42 -29.84
CA GLY A 293 -27.24 -31.53 -28.68
C GLY A 293 -27.10 -32.96 -28.17
N ASP A 294 -27.18 -33.94 -29.07
CA ASP A 294 -27.14 -35.36 -28.73
C ASP A 294 -25.74 -35.98 -28.85
N GLY A 295 -24.77 -35.20 -29.32
CA GLY A 295 -23.38 -35.59 -29.50
C GLY A 295 -23.02 -36.00 -30.93
N LEU A 296 -23.95 -35.95 -31.88
CA LEU A 296 -23.67 -36.05 -33.32
C LEU A 296 -23.85 -34.69 -34.01
N THR A 297 -22.96 -34.37 -34.94
CA THR A 297 -23.15 -33.18 -35.78
C THR A 297 -24.23 -33.43 -36.84
N ASP A 298 -24.92 -32.41 -37.33
CA ASP A 298 -25.88 -32.45 -38.45
C ASP A 298 -25.31 -33.23 -39.66
N GLU A 299 -24.00 -33.14 -39.91
CA GLU A 299 -23.32 -33.90 -40.97
C GLU A 299 -23.17 -35.39 -40.58
N GLU A 300 -22.78 -35.69 -39.34
CA GLU A 300 -22.72 -37.05 -38.82
C GLU A 300 -24.10 -37.72 -38.78
N GLU A 301 -25.15 -36.95 -38.49
CA GLU A 301 -26.53 -37.40 -38.53
C GLU A 301 -27.04 -37.63 -39.95
N GLU A 302 -26.66 -36.78 -40.93
CA GLU A 302 -26.92 -37.10 -42.34
C GLU A 302 -26.25 -38.42 -42.74
N GLN A 303 -25.08 -38.72 -42.18
CA GLN A 303 -24.34 -39.97 -42.43
C GLN A 303 -24.96 -41.17 -41.69
N ALA A 304 -25.41 -41.00 -40.45
CA ALA A 304 -26.09 -42.01 -39.63
C ALA A 304 -27.53 -42.26 -40.10
N GLY A 305 -28.14 -41.27 -40.73
CA GLY A 305 -29.53 -41.27 -41.19
C GLY A 305 -30.55 -40.86 -40.12
N THR A 306 -30.08 -40.23 -39.04
CA THR A 306 -30.85 -39.68 -37.93
C THR A 306 -31.40 -38.29 -38.29
N ASP A 307 -32.26 -37.71 -37.44
CA ASP A 307 -32.90 -36.41 -37.68
C ASP A 307 -32.18 -35.31 -36.88
N PRO A 308 -31.50 -34.36 -37.55
CA PRO A 308 -30.73 -33.29 -36.90
C PRO A 308 -31.47 -32.30 -36.03
N ASN A 309 -32.67 -32.59 -35.58
CA ASN A 309 -33.42 -31.72 -34.69
C ASN A 309 -34.16 -32.57 -33.65
N ASN A 310 -33.77 -33.83 -33.49
CA ASN A 310 -34.43 -34.80 -32.65
C ASN A 310 -33.38 -35.78 -32.07
N PRO A 311 -32.99 -35.59 -30.80
CA PRO A 311 -31.84 -36.27 -30.21
C PRO A 311 -32.08 -37.76 -29.93
N ASP A 312 -33.20 -38.34 -30.40
CA ASP A 312 -33.66 -39.73 -30.24
C ASP A 312 -34.58 -40.04 -31.44
N THR A 313 -33.99 -40.39 -32.59
CA THR A 313 -34.68 -40.52 -33.89
C THR A 313 -35.74 -41.60 -33.89
N ASP A 314 -35.49 -42.72 -33.19
CA ASP A 314 -36.40 -43.86 -33.19
C ASP A 314 -37.38 -43.89 -32.01
N GLY A 315 -37.15 -43.06 -30.99
CA GLY A 315 -38.02 -42.81 -29.86
C GLY A 315 -37.98 -43.91 -28.80
N ASP A 316 -36.87 -44.65 -28.68
CA ASP A 316 -36.71 -45.72 -27.68
C ASP A 316 -36.21 -45.22 -26.31
N GLY A 317 -35.69 -43.99 -26.26
CA GLY A 317 -35.23 -43.29 -25.06
C GLY A 317 -33.72 -43.31 -24.83
N ILE A 318 -32.92 -43.71 -25.80
CA ILE A 318 -31.47 -43.49 -25.88
C ILE A 318 -31.21 -42.44 -26.97
N ASN A 319 -30.20 -41.57 -26.77
CA ASN A 319 -29.91 -40.56 -27.76
C ASN A 319 -29.13 -41.13 -28.96
N ASP A 320 -29.28 -40.57 -30.16
CA ASP A 320 -28.68 -41.14 -31.37
C ASP A 320 -27.14 -41.15 -31.27
N GLY A 321 -26.54 -40.09 -30.69
CA GLY A 321 -25.10 -40.05 -30.39
C GLY A 321 -24.62 -41.12 -29.42
N ASP A 322 -25.37 -41.38 -28.34
CA ASP A 322 -25.06 -42.45 -27.40
C ASP A 322 -25.10 -43.84 -28.08
N GLU A 323 -26.01 -44.03 -29.03
CA GLU A 323 -26.13 -45.29 -29.77
C GLU A 323 -24.99 -45.50 -30.77
N VAL A 324 -24.63 -44.45 -31.51
CA VAL A 324 -23.48 -44.47 -32.42
C VAL A 324 -22.19 -44.79 -31.66
N ASP A 325 -21.98 -44.19 -30.50
CA ASP A 325 -20.81 -44.43 -29.64
C ASP A 325 -20.78 -45.84 -29.05
N ASN A 326 -21.94 -46.38 -28.67
CA ASN A 326 -22.06 -47.74 -28.14
C ASN A 326 -22.16 -48.81 -29.24
N GLY A 327 -22.22 -48.41 -30.51
CA GLY A 327 -22.32 -49.27 -31.68
C GLY A 327 -23.68 -49.97 -31.83
N THR A 328 -24.75 -49.36 -31.30
CA THR A 328 -26.16 -49.72 -31.55
C THR A 328 -26.71 -48.93 -32.75
N ASP A 329 -27.91 -49.25 -33.21
CA ASP A 329 -28.57 -48.73 -34.41
C ASP A 329 -29.61 -47.65 -34.04
N PRO A 330 -29.31 -46.35 -34.22
CA PRO A 330 -30.18 -45.23 -33.83
C PRO A 330 -31.49 -45.10 -34.65
N LEU A 331 -31.75 -46.07 -35.53
CA LEU A 331 -32.95 -46.12 -36.37
C LEU A 331 -33.81 -47.37 -36.09
N ASP A 332 -33.40 -48.25 -35.17
CA ASP A 332 -34.16 -49.44 -34.78
C ASP A 332 -34.57 -49.38 -33.31
N PRO A 333 -35.84 -49.05 -32.99
CA PRO A 333 -36.32 -48.88 -31.62
C PRO A 333 -36.49 -50.22 -30.87
N ASN A 334 -35.90 -51.28 -31.41
CA ASN A 334 -35.80 -52.61 -30.83
C ASN A 334 -34.38 -53.17 -30.92
N ASP A 335 -33.38 -52.34 -31.25
CA ASP A 335 -31.99 -52.75 -31.12
C ASP A 335 -31.75 -53.10 -29.66
N PRO A 336 -31.13 -54.25 -29.35
CA PRO A 336 -30.65 -54.51 -28.00
C PRO A 336 -29.60 -53.46 -27.62
N ALA A 337 -30.06 -52.34 -27.03
CA ALA A 337 -29.27 -51.46 -26.20
C ALA A 337 -28.29 -52.32 -25.42
N ASN A 338 -26.99 -52.04 -25.56
CA ASN A 338 -25.89 -52.82 -25.01
C ASN A 338 -26.21 -53.25 -23.58
N ASP A 339 -26.74 -54.46 -23.46
CA ASP A 339 -27.16 -55.05 -22.20
C ASP A 339 -25.85 -55.32 -21.47
N THR A 340 -25.38 -54.37 -20.66
CA THR A 340 -24.36 -54.63 -19.65
C THR A 340 -24.93 -55.52 -18.54
N GLU A 341 -25.46 -56.66 -18.94
CA GLU A 341 -25.52 -57.86 -18.13
C GLU A 341 -24.46 -58.82 -18.70
N GLU A 342 -23.25 -58.73 -18.14
CA GLU A 342 -22.32 -59.85 -18.11
C GLU A 342 -23.00 -61.01 -17.33
N GLN A 343 -23.94 -61.71 -17.97
CA GLN A 343 -24.52 -62.96 -17.50
C GLN A 343 -23.51 -64.08 -17.73
N VAL A 344 -22.59 -64.15 -16.77
CA VAL A 344 -22.02 -65.34 -16.14
C VAL A 344 -22.51 -66.68 -16.73
N ASN A 345 -21.57 -67.38 -17.35
CA ASN A 345 -21.65 -68.78 -17.73
C ASN A 345 -22.13 -69.65 -16.54
N PRO A 346 -23.17 -70.50 -16.67
CA PRO A 346 -23.64 -71.32 -15.56
C PRO A 346 -22.79 -72.58 -15.42
N ASP A 347 -22.13 -72.77 -14.28
CA ASP A 347 -21.64 -74.08 -13.85
C ASP A 347 -22.30 -74.46 -12.50
N PRO A 348 -22.63 -75.75 -12.26
CA PRO A 348 -23.79 -76.10 -11.46
C PRO A 348 -23.49 -76.44 -10.00
N ASN A 349 -24.46 -76.05 -9.15
CA ASN A 349 -24.95 -76.81 -7.99
C ASN A 349 -24.12 -76.75 -6.68
N PRO A 350 -24.72 -77.03 -5.51
CA PRO A 350 -25.50 -76.09 -4.71
C PRO A 350 -25.04 -76.11 -3.23
N SER A 351 -25.60 -75.23 -2.41
CA SER A 351 -26.23 -75.53 -1.11
C SER A 351 -25.93 -74.48 -0.03
N ASP A 352 -27.04 -74.02 0.53
CA ASP A 352 -27.28 -73.74 1.94
C ASP A 352 -26.99 -72.35 2.53
N GLN A 353 -28.13 -71.72 2.91
CA GLN A 353 -28.40 -71.02 4.18
C GLN A 353 -27.68 -69.66 4.34
N ASP A 354 -28.15 -68.64 5.02
CA ASP A 354 -29.35 -68.28 5.78
C ASP A 354 -28.96 -66.93 6.42
N SER A 355 -29.85 -65.94 6.38
CA SER A 355 -29.93 -64.76 7.27
C SER A 355 -28.75 -63.76 7.34
N GLY A 356 -29.10 -62.49 7.59
CA GLY A 356 -28.23 -61.63 8.41
C GLY A 356 -28.17 -60.16 8.02
N TYR A 357 -28.80 -59.34 8.84
CA TYR A 357 -28.71 -57.89 8.92
C TYR A 357 -27.30 -57.33 9.22
N SER A 358 -27.16 -56.03 8.89
CA SER A 358 -26.52 -54.93 9.65
C SER A 358 -25.01 -54.65 9.59
N GLU A 359 -24.76 -53.36 9.33
CA GLU A 359 -23.85 -52.40 9.98
C GLU A 359 -22.33 -52.43 9.73
N ALA A 360 -21.90 -51.31 9.12
CA ALA A 360 -20.96 -50.30 9.63
C ALA A 360 -19.45 -50.59 9.72
N GLY A 361 -18.70 -49.54 9.37
CA GLY A 361 -17.26 -49.33 9.64
C GLY A 361 -16.35 -49.94 8.58
N GLU A 362 -15.18 -49.40 8.25
CA GLU A 362 -14.49 -48.15 8.58
C GLU A 362 -13.17 -48.24 7.77
N ASN A 363 -12.59 -47.09 7.41
CA ASN A 363 -11.14 -46.83 7.26
C ASN A 363 -10.35 -47.40 6.05
N ASN A 364 -9.96 -46.44 5.20
CA ASN A 364 -8.59 -46.02 4.88
C ASN A 364 -7.59 -46.86 4.08
N ASP A 365 -6.83 -46.07 3.30
CA ASP A 365 -5.44 -46.19 2.87
C ASP A 365 -5.15 -46.81 1.49
N ASN A 366 -4.87 -45.91 0.55
CA ASN A 366 -3.63 -45.76 -0.23
C ASN A 366 -2.93 -47.04 -0.74
N HIS A 367 -2.69 -47.08 -2.06
CA HIS A 367 -1.36 -46.93 -2.69
C HIS A 367 -1.19 -47.79 -3.97
N THR A 368 -0.81 -47.12 -5.05
CA THR A 368 0.17 -47.50 -6.10
C THR A 368 -0.09 -48.57 -7.19
N GLU A 369 0.25 -48.09 -8.40
CA GLU A 369 0.96 -48.72 -9.53
C GLU A 369 0.20 -49.50 -10.64
N LEU A 370 0.01 -48.81 -11.79
CA LEU A 370 0.49 -49.09 -13.17
C LEU A 370 0.50 -50.56 -13.68
N PRO A 371 0.16 -50.84 -14.98
CA PRO A 371 1.04 -50.38 -16.07
C PRO A 371 0.44 -50.11 -17.46
N ASN A 372 1.23 -49.29 -18.18
CA ASN A 372 1.34 -49.11 -19.63
C ASN A 372 1.26 -50.40 -20.47
N THR A 373 0.66 -50.29 -21.66
CA THR A 373 1.12 -50.74 -23.01
C THR A 373 -0.08 -50.55 -23.96
N SER A 374 -0.03 -50.18 -25.24
CA SER A 374 1.00 -50.03 -26.26
C SER A 374 0.33 -49.33 -27.47
N THR A 375 0.92 -48.26 -28.00
CA THR A 375 1.65 -48.28 -29.30
C THR A 375 0.82 -47.96 -30.56
N ASN A 376 1.03 -46.72 -31.04
CA ASN A 376 1.22 -46.26 -32.43
C ASN A 376 0.25 -46.67 -33.55
N ILE A 377 -0.34 -45.65 -34.19
CA ILE A 377 -0.23 -45.49 -35.65
C ILE A 377 -0.13 -44.00 -36.04
N PHE A 378 1.09 -43.55 -36.36
CA PHE A 378 1.38 -42.27 -37.02
C PHE A 378 1.98 -42.59 -38.40
N ASN A 379 1.37 -42.09 -39.49
CA ASN A 379 1.99 -41.55 -40.73
C ASN A 379 1.14 -41.77 -41.99
N LEU A 380 0.62 -40.66 -42.56
CA LEU A 380 0.69 -40.21 -43.98
C LEU A 380 -0.21 -38.95 -44.06
N ILE A 381 0.17 -37.75 -44.52
CA ILE A 381 0.86 -37.34 -45.75
C ILE A 381 1.45 -35.93 -45.55
N LEU A 382 2.71 -35.75 -45.97
CA LEU A 382 3.42 -34.48 -46.12
C LEU A 382 3.51 -34.15 -47.62
N THR A 383 2.99 -33.01 -48.10
CA THR A 383 3.55 -32.27 -49.27
C THR A 383 2.93 -30.87 -49.48
N GLY A 384 3.78 -29.82 -49.37
CA GLY A 384 3.70 -28.54 -50.11
C GLY A 384 2.83 -27.46 -49.46
N LEU A 385 3.20 -26.19 -49.27
CA LEU A 385 4.22 -25.25 -49.78
C LEU A 385 4.24 -24.11 -48.72
N GLY A 386 5.32 -23.45 -48.29
CA GLY A 386 6.46 -22.94 -49.04
C GLY A 386 6.19 -21.51 -49.57
N ALA A 387 6.51 -20.48 -48.76
CA ALA A 387 6.49 -19.02 -49.00
C ALA A 387 5.13 -18.33 -48.69
N ILE A 388 5.06 -17.23 -47.92
CA ILE A 388 5.67 -15.91 -48.18
C ILE A 388 5.96 -15.17 -46.85
N LEU A 389 7.21 -14.73 -46.69
CA LEU A 389 7.68 -13.72 -45.73
C LEU A 389 8.23 -12.58 -46.59
N LEU A 390 7.56 -11.42 -46.67
CA LEU A 390 8.20 -10.16 -47.09
C LEU A 390 7.37 -8.88 -46.83
N GLY A 391 7.95 -7.96 -46.05
CA GLY A 391 7.69 -6.52 -46.03
C GLY A 391 6.61 -6.11 -45.03
N ILE A 392 6.89 -5.25 -44.04
CA ILE A 392 7.33 -3.87 -44.24
C ILE A 392 8.20 -3.42 -43.05
N ALA A 393 9.47 -3.13 -43.32
CA ALA A 393 10.28 -2.22 -42.51
C ALA A 393 10.83 -1.17 -43.47
N THR A 394 10.37 0.07 -43.33
CA THR A 394 11.01 1.38 -43.64
C THR A 394 9.95 2.40 -44.04
N SER A 395 9.71 3.39 -43.17
CA SER A 395 9.37 4.76 -43.59
C SER A 395 9.75 5.76 -42.48
N LEU A 396 11.05 5.89 -42.25
CA LEU A 396 11.62 7.14 -41.75
C LEU A 396 11.99 8.00 -42.97
N PHE A 397 11.74 9.31 -42.84
CA PHE A 397 12.49 10.38 -43.51
C PHE A 397 12.09 10.77 -44.96
N ALA A 398 10.98 11.50 -45.13
CA ALA A 398 10.88 12.56 -46.16
C ALA A 398 9.61 13.43 -46.05
N ARG A 399 9.65 14.54 -45.30
CA ARG A 399 9.14 15.87 -45.74
C ARG A 399 9.41 16.98 -44.72
N ARG A 400 10.66 17.43 -44.68
CA ARG A 400 10.96 18.85 -44.40
C ARG A 400 11.45 19.48 -45.70
N ASN A 401 10.87 20.62 -46.04
CA ASN A 401 11.11 21.51 -47.20
C ASN A 401 10.13 21.39 -48.38
N LYS A 402 9.06 22.20 -48.34
CA LYS A 402 8.91 23.35 -49.26
C LYS A 402 7.65 24.19 -48.91
N THR A 403 7.88 25.47 -48.58
CA THR A 403 7.18 26.69 -49.06
C THR A 403 5.66 26.60 -49.28
N GLU A 404 4.80 27.43 -48.70
CA GLU A 404 4.82 28.89 -48.50
C GLU A 404 3.77 29.29 -47.45
#